data_AF-A0A2T1DBT3-F1
#
_entry.id   AF-A0A2T1DBT3-F1
#
_cell.length_a   1.000
_cell.length_b   1.000
_cell.length_c   1.000
_cell.angle_alpha   90.00
_cell.angle_beta   90.00
_cell.angle_gamma   90.00
#
_symmetry.space_group_name_H-M   'P 1'
#
loop_
_entity.id
_entity.type
_entity.pdbx_description
1 polymer ?
#
loop_
_entity_poly.entity_id
_entity_poly.type
_entity_poly.pdbx_seq_one_letter_code
_entity_poly.pdbx_strand_id
1 'polypeptide(L)'
;MIGVKTTLLTLLTLASLLAFPRTALADFMANSGSGGYYDKNTSQSYRYEYEVWANNNNTAYTLKVWDSQNYPNGSPYRSSSFESARQALDYFDCHYAQKQDICRQMR
;
A
#
# COMPACT_ATOMS: atom_id res chain seq x y z
N MET A 1 -46.96 -24.22 30.48
CA MET A 1 -45.48 -24.12 30.29
C MET A 1 -45.19 -23.76 28.83
N ILE A 2 -45.35 -22.49 28.45
CA ILE A 2 -45.08 -22.00 27.07
C ILE A 2 -44.04 -20.85 27.08
N GLY A 3 -43.60 -20.38 28.26
CA GLY A 3 -42.82 -19.15 28.39
C GLY A 3 -41.29 -19.26 28.32
N VAL A 4 -40.71 -20.46 28.14
CA VAL A 4 -39.24 -20.64 28.17
C VAL A 4 -38.65 -20.79 26.76
N LYS A 5 -39.41 -21.37 25.81
CA LYS A 5 -38.92 -21.61 24.45
C LYS A 5 -38.82 -20.33 23.61
N THR A 6 -39.75 -19.39 23.80
CA THR A 6 -39.84 -18.15 23.01
C THR A 6 -38.74 -17.15 23.37
N THR A 7 -38.31 -17.11 24.63
CA THR A 7 -37.28 -16.20 25.14
C THR A 7 -35.87 -16.59 24.69
N LEU A 8 -35.61 -17.89 24.51
CA LEU A 8 -34.32 -18.37 24.02
C LEU A 8 -34.11 -17.99 22.54
N LEU A 9 -35.18 -18.08 21.74
CA LEU A 9 -35.19 -17.76 20.32
C LEU A 9 -34.93 -16.27 20.06
N THR A 10 -35.49 -15.38 20.89
CA THR A 10 -35.26 -13.93 20.74
C THR A 10 -33.87 -13.51 21.17
N LEU A 11 -33.26 -14.16 22.17
CA LEU A 11 -31.87 -13.89 22.54
C LEU A 11 -30.88 -14.34 21.45
N LEU A 12 -31.11 -15.49 20.81
CA LEU A 12 -30.23 -15.97 19.73
C LEU A 12 -30.27 -15.06 18.49
N THR A 13 -31.43 -14.49 18.14
CA THR A 13 -31.55 -13.58 16.98
C THR A 13 -30.95 -12.20 17.24
N LEU A 14 -30.92 -11.73 18.50
CA LEU A 14 -30.25 -10.47 18.87
C LEU A 14 -28.73 -10.62 18.93
N ALA A 15 -28.22 -11.80 19.33
CA ALA A 15 -26.78 -12.05 19.41
C ALA A 15 -26.10 -12.10 18.02
N SER A 16 -26.81 -12.54 16.98
CA SER A 16 -26.28 -12.57 15.61
C SER A 16 -26.19 -11.19 14.94
N LEU A 17 -26.97 -10.20 15.40
CA LEU A 17 -26.93 -8.82 14.87
C LEU A 17 -25.73 -8.00 15.38
N LEU A 18 -25.11 -8.40 16.49
CA LEU A 18 -23.95 -7.70 17.07
C LEU A 18 -22.61 -8.31 16.64
N ALA A 19 -22.65 -9.44 15.92
CA ALA A 19 -21.47 -10.04 15.31
C ALA A 19 -21.13 -9.35 13.99
N PHE A 20 -20.93 -8.03 14.02
CA PHE A 20 -20.18 -7.39 12.94
C PHE A 20 -18.74 -7.88 13.08
N PRO A 21 -18.18 -8.57 12.08
CA PRO A 21 -16.76 -8.85 12.10
C PRO A 21 -16.06 -7.50 12.22
N ARG A 22 -15.25 -7.33 13.27
CA ARG A 22 -14.18 -6.33 13.23
C ARG A 22 -13.26 -6.81 12.11
N THR A 23 -13.57 -6.45 10.88
CA THR A 23 -12.63 -6.62 9.78
C THR A 23 -11.38 -5.89 10.23
N ALA A 24 -10.31 -6.65 10.46
CA ALA A 24 -8.98 -6.07 10.49
C ALA A 24 -8.81 -5.47 9.09
N LEU A 25 -9.03 -4.16 8.99
CA LEU A 25 -8.86 -3.46 7.74
C LEU A 25 -7.37 -3.64 7.40
N ALA A 26 -7.11 -4.31 6.27
CA ALA A 26 -5.76 -4.56 5.79
C ALA A 26 -5.41 -3.44 4.81
N ASP A 27 -4.15 -2.99 4.86
CA ASP A 27 -3.61 -2.12 3.83
C ASP A 27 -3.88 -2.73 2.45
N PHE A 28 -4.30 -1.93 1.49
CA PHE A 28 -4.57 -2.38 0.14
C PHE A 28 -3.57 -1.77 -0.84
N MET A 29 -3.22 -2.52 -1.88
CA MET A 29 -2.31 -2.04 -2.91
C MET A 29 -3.04 -1.03 -3.80
N ALA A 30 -2.59 0.22 -3.75
CA ALA A 30 -3.14 1.32 -4.53
C ALA A 30 -2.49 1.43 -5.91
N ASN A 31 -1.20 1.10 -6.03
CA ASN A 31 -0.47 1.11 -7.30
C ASN A 31 0.77 0.22 -7.23
N SER A 32 1.26 -0.24 -8.37
CA SER A 32 2.55 -0.90 -8.51
C SER A 32 3.12 -0.68 -9.90
N GLY A 33 4.43 -0.83 -10.05
CA GLY A 33 5.09 -0.71 -11.33
C GLY A 33 6.60 -0.78 -11.25
N SER A 34 7.23 -0.44 -12.37
CA SER A 34 8.69 -0.43 -12.51
C SER A 34 9.19 0.92 -12.99
N GLY A 35 10.46 1.20 -12.71
CA GLY A 35 11.17 2.38 -13.17
C GLY A 35 12.68 2.17 -13.09
N GLY A 36 13.44 3.23 -13.38
CA GLY A 36 14.89 3.14 -13.41
C GLY A 36 15.49 4.21 -14.30
N TYR A 37 16.81 4.22 -14.37
CA TYR A 37 17.56 5.17 -15.18
C TYR A 37 18.84 4.52 -15.71
N TYR A 38 19.38 5.11 -16.77
CA TYR A 38 20.69 4.76 -17.32
C TYR A 38 21.70 5.81 -16.90
N ASP A 39 22.74 5.41 -16.19
CA ASP A 39 23.88 6.26 -15.86
C ASP A 39 24.94 6.16 -16.96
N LYS A 40 25.02 7.21 -17.76
CA LYS A 40 26.01 7.34 -18.84
C LYS A 40 27.46 7.40 -18.35
N ASN A 41 27.70 7.79 -17.10
CA ASN A 41 29.07 7.93 -16.59
C ASN A 41 29.65 6.57 -16.21
N THR A 42 28.81 5.69 -15.66
CA THR A 42 29.19 4.33 -15.27
C THR A 42 28.83 3.28 -16.32
N SER A 43 28.08 3.66 -17.36
CA SER A 43 27.47 2.78 -18.36
C SER A 43 26.56 1.71 -17.75
N GLN A 44 25.93 2.01 -16.61
CA GLN A 44 25.06 1.07 -15.89
C GLN A 44 23.59 1.45 -16.00
N SER A 45 22.74 0.43 -16.14
CA SER A 45 21.29 0.57 -16.03
C SER A 45 20.84 0.17 -14.64
N TYR A 46 20.13 1.05 -13.94
CA TYR A 46 19.50 0.77 -12.66
C TYR A 46 18.01 0.53 -12.89
N ARG A 47 17.46 -0.54 -12.34
CA ARG A 47 16.04 -0.90 -12.45
C ARG A 47 15.46 -1.17 -11.08
N TYR A 48 14.28 -0.61 -10.84
CA TYR A 48 13.58 -0.69 -9.57
C TYR A 48 12.12 -1.06 -9.79
N GLU A 49 11.58 -1.86 -8.88
CA GLU A 49 10.15 -2.13 -8.77
C GLU A 49 9.59 -1.36 -7.58
N TYR A 50 8.33 -0.97 -7.65
CA TYR A 50 7.65 -0.31 -6.54
C TYR A 50 6.24 -0.82 -6.34
N GLU A 51 5.78 -0.65 -5.10
CA GLU A 51 4.39 -0.83 -4.70
C GLU A 51 3.99 0.34 -3.80
N VAL A 52 2.79 0.87 -4.00
CA VAL A 52 2.16 1.86 -3.14
C VAL A 52 0.99 1.21 -2.45
N TRP A 53 1.03 1.20 -1.13
CA TRP A 53 0.02 0.62 -0.26
C TRP A 53 -0.72 1.74 0.47
N ALA A 54 -2.04 1.77 0.35
CA ALA A 54 -2.87 2.70 1.12
C ALA A 54 -3.24 2.07 2.46
N ASN A 55 -3.21 2.89 3.51
CA ASN A 55 -3.82 2.51 4.77
C ASN A 55 -5.35 2.44 4.62
N ASN A 56 -5.98 1.87 5.62
CA ASN A 56 -7.42 1.60 5.64
C ASN A 56 -8.33 2.81 5.43
N ASN A 57 -7.86 4.00 5.79
CA ASN A 57 -8.65 5.23 5.72
C ASN A 57 -8.26 6.11 4.51
N ASN A 58 -7.37 5.64 3.63
CA ASN A 58 -6.79 6.43 2.54
C ASN A 58 -6.12 7.74 3.01
N THR A 59 -5.66 7.78 4.25
CA THR A 59 -5.02 8.95 4.85
C THR A 59 -3.49 8.86 4.86
N ALA A 60 -2.93 7.69 4.58
CA ALA A 60 -1.50 7.48 4.48
C ALA A 60 -1.19 6.44 3.42
N TYR A 61 -0.10 6.65 2.69
CA TYR A 61 0.35 5.79 1.62
C TYR A 61 1.81 5.40 1.84
N THR A 62 2.09 4.11 1.81
CA THR A 62 3.45 3.57 1.96
C THR A 62 3.98 3.17 0.60
N LEU A 63 5.03 3.83 0.16
CA LEU A 63 5.84 3.41 -0.99
C LEU A 63 6.88 2.39 -0.52
N LYS A 64 6.88 1.22 -1.13
CA LYS A 64 7.95 0.24 -1.02
C LYS A 64 8.68 0.17 -2.36
N VAL A 65 10.01 0.13 -2.31
CA VAL A 65 10.87 0.10 -3.51
C VAL A 65 11.88 -1.03 -3.38
N TRP A 66 12.07 -1.78 -4.45
CA TRP A 66 13.03 -2.87 -4.57
C TRP A 66 13.99 -2.60 -5.72
N ASP A 67 15.22 -3.10 -5.62
CA ASP A 67 15.99 -3.41 -6.84
C ASP A 67 15.24 -4.51 -7.60
N SER A 68 15.10 -4.36 -8.93
CA SER A 68 14.32 -5.32 -9.72
C SER A 68 14.81 -6.77 -9.60
N GLN A 69 16.07 -7.01 -9.28
CA GLN A 69 16.60 -8.36 -9.10
C GLN A 69 16.11 -9.03 -7.81
N ASN A 70 15.65 -8.24 -6.84
CA ASN A 70 15.20 -8.71 -5.53
C ASN A 70 13.67 -8.75 -5.42
N TYR A 71 12.92 -8.28 -6.41
CA TYR A 71 11.45 -8.31 -6.39
C TYR A 71 10.90 -9.63 -6.95
N PRO A 72 9.80 -10.20 -6.44
CA PRO A 72 9.02 -9.77 -5.26
C PRO A 72 9.46 -10.43 -3.95
N ASN A 73 10.39 -11.39 -4.00
CA ASN A 73 10.66 -12.29 -2.87
C ASN A 73 11.66 -11.73 -1.84
N GLY A 74 12.38 -10.68 -2.20
CA GLY A 74 13.35 -10.01 -1.34
C GLY A 74 12.74 -8.87 -0.51
N SER A 75 13.52 -8.38 0.45
CA SER A 75 13.12 -7.22 1.24
C SER A 75 13.19 -5.94 0.40
N PRO A 76 12.25 -5.00 0.58
CA PRO A 76 12.31 -3.70 -0.06
C PRO A 76 13.60 -2.98 0.36
N TYR A 77 14.30 -2.45 -0.63
CA TYR A 77 15.47 -1.58 -0.43
C TYR A 77 15.09 -0.31 0.33
N ARG A 78 13.88 0.22 0.10
CA ARG A 78 13.33 1.36 0.86
C ARG A 78 11.83 1.20 1.10
N SER A 79 11.38 1.70 2.25
CA SER A 79 9.98 1.92 2.59
C SER A 79 9.80 3.34 3.12
N SER A 80 8.80 4.08 2.65
CA SER A 80 8.55 5.48 3.07
C SER A 80 7.07 5.82 3.01
N SER A 81 6.60 6.67 3.92
CA SER A 81 5.20 7.07 4.02
C SER A 81 4.95 8.45 3.45
N PHE A 82 3.78 8.64 2.85
CA PHE A 82 3.34 9.83 2.11
C PHE A 82 1.88 10.14 2.43
N GLU A 83 1.49 11.39 2.24
CA GLU A 83 0.10 11.84 2.48
C GLU A 83 -0.84 11.45 1.32
N SER A 84 -0.28 11.19 0.13
CA SER A 84 -1.05 10.75 -1.03
C SER A 84 -0.29 9.74 -1.89
N ALA A 85 -1.03 8.91 -2.63
CA ALA A 85 -0.45 8.04 -3.65
C ALA A 85 0.32 8.84 -4.72
N ARG A 86 -0.16 10.04 -5.07
CA ARG A 86 0.51 10.89 -6.06
C ARG A 86 1.89 11.32 -5.57
N GLN A 87 1.99 11.78 -4.33
CA GLN A 87 3.26 12.18 -3.74
C GLN A 87 4.24 11.00 -3.64
N ALA A 88 3.76 9.80 -3.32
CA ALA A 88 4.57 8.58 -3.33
C ALA A 88 5.13 8.27 -4.73
N LEU A 89 4.30 8.38 -5.77
CA LEU A 89 4.71 8.16 -7.15
C LEU A 89 5.70 9.22 -7.64
N ASP A 90 5.46 10.50 -7.32
CA ASP A 90 6.37 11.59 -7.69
C ASP A 90 7.73 11.41 -7.01
N TYR A 91 7.74 10.96 -5.75
CA TYR A 91 8.99 10.61 -5.05
C TYR A 91 9.72 9.46 -5.75
N PHE A 92 9.01 8.39 -6.12
CA PHE A 92 9.60 7.27 -6.87
C PHE A 92 10.20 7.74 -8.20
N ASP A 93 9.41 8.48 -8.98
CA ASP A 93 9.80 8.98 -10.28
C ASP A 93 11.03 9.89 -10.20
N CYS A 94 11.10 10.75 -9.19
CA CYS A 94 12.24 11.62 -9.00
C CYS A 94 13.50 10.88 -8.53
N HIS A 95 13.40 10.00 -7.54
CA HIS A 95 14.58 9.44 -6.88
C HIS A 95 15.10 8.15 -7.52
N TYR A 96 14.22 7.36 -8.13
CA TYR A 96 14.55 6.03 -8.66
C TYR A 96 14.46 5.96 -10.18
N ALA A 97 13.48 6.64 -10.79
CA ALA A 97 13.42 6.76 -12.25
C ALA A 97 14.17 7.99 -12.79
N GLN A 98 14.66 8.87 -11.90
CA GLN A 98 15.36 10.12 -12.23
C GLN A 98 14.65 11.00 -13.28
N LYS A 99 13.31 11.03 -13.23
CA LYS A 99 12.50 11.91 -14.09
C LYS A 99 12.65 13.36 -13.65
N GLN A 100 13.51 14.10 -14.36
CA GLN A 100 13.91 15.46 -13.98
C GLN A 100 12.76 16.47 -13.96
N ASP A 101 11.80 16.31 -14.85
CA ASP A 101 10.58 17.11 -14.95
C ASP A 101 9.75 17.02 -13.66
N ILE A 102 9.61 15.82 -13.10
CA ILE A 102 8.93 15.59 -11.81
C ILE A 102 9.76 16.14 -10.65
N CYS A 103 11.07 15.87 -10.61
CA CYS A 103 11.94 16.36 -9.53
C CYS A 103 11.92 17.88 -9.34
N ARG A 104 11.77 18.65 -10.42
CA ARG A 104 11.72 20.12 -10.36
C ARG A 104 10.45 20.63 -9.70
N GLN A 105 9.35 19.88 -9.79
CA GLN A 105 8.07 20.24 -9.19
C GLN A 105 8.01 19.96 -7.67
N MET A 106 8.96 19.18 -7.15
CA MET A 106 9.04 18.83 -5.72
C MET A 106 9.97 19.76 -4.91
N ARG A 107 10.59 20.78 -5.54
CA ARG A 107 11.52 21.72 -4.88
C ARG A 107 10.83 22.99 -4.40
#